data_AF-A0A3N5IYP0-F1
#
_entry.id   AF-A0A3N5IYP0-F1
#
_cell.length_a   1.000
_cell.length_b   1.000
_cell.length_c   1.000
_cell.angle_alpha   90.00
_cell.angle_beta   90.00
_cell.angle_gamma   90.00
#
_symmetry.space_group_name_H-M   'P 1'
#
loop_
_entity.id
_entity.type
_entity.pdbx_description
1 polymer ?
#
loop_
_entity_poly.entity_id
_entity_poly.type
_entity_poly.pdbx_seq_one_letter_code
_entity_poly.pdbx_strand_id
1 'polypeptide(L)'
;MRKLFPTILLYLYAGIAFAQWTEPVPMVPQPGNACIQPWISNDGLRLYFGTVAPLAMMVRDSINGPWSEPLFLPDHINMTNHQRSPCESPSGDTLYFMSFQRGDVICYGGYDIYYSVRTDTGWGPVFNAGPNCKSKQNEWTVGIRRVGSILLT
;
A
#
# COMPACT_ATOMS: atom_id res chain seq x y z
N MET A 1 -1.66 39.64 -15.07
CA MET A 1 -2.04 38.28 -15.52
C MET A 1 -1.35 37.26 -14.61
N ARG A 2 -2.08 36.61 -13.70
CA ARG A 2 -1.57 35.52 -12.84
C ARG A 2 -2.35 34.25 -13.18
N LYS A 3 -1.60 33.17 -13.44
CA LYS A 3 -2.10 31.84 -13.86
C LYS A 3 -2.80 31.15 -12.69
N LEU A 4 -3.97 30.56 -12.94
CA LEU A 4 -4.64 29.64 -12.04
C LEU A 4 -4.28 28.20 -12.44
N PHE A 5 -3.83 27.39 -11.49
CA PHE A 5 -3.72 25.94 -11.64
C PHE A 5 -4.94 25.29 -10.95
N PRO A 6 -5.57 24.25 -11.52
CA PRO A 6 -6.66 23.58 -10.85
C PRO A 6 -6.13 22.59 -9.81
N THR A 7 -6.48 22.82 -8.54
CA THR A 7 -6.34 21.83 -7.48
C THR A 7 -7.56 20.91 -7.51
N ILE A 8 -7.35 19.62 -7.70
CA ILE A 8 -8.40 18.59 -7.59
C ILE A 8 -8.55 18.24 -6.10
N LEU A 9 -9.73 18.48 -5.53
CA LEU A 9 -10.13 17.96 -4.21
C LEU A 9 -10.81 16.60 -4.39
N LEU A 10 -10.32 15.57 -3.70
CA LEU A 10 -11.08 14.33 -3.48
C LEU A 10 -11.84 14.42 -2.15
N TYR A 11 -13.16 14.24 -2.19
CA TYR A 11 -14.00 14.06 -1.00
C TYR A 11 -14.44 12.59 -0.92
N LEU A 12 -14.37 11.98 0.27
CA LEU A 12 -15.08 10.73 0.59
C LEU A 12 -16.14 11.03 1.67
N TYR A 13 -17.40 10.69 1.36
CA TYR A 13 -18.57 10.94 2.20
C TYR A 13 -18.73 9.88 3.30
N ALA A 14 -19.47 10.29 4.34
CA ALA A 14 -19.38 9.87 5.73
C ALA A 14 -20.31 8.71 6.15
N GLY A 15 -19.95 8.10 7.29
CA GLY A 15 -20.83 7.29 8.14
C GLY A 15 -20.73 7.74 9.61
N ILE A 16 -21.77 8.44 10.05
CA ILE A 16 -22.21 8.92 11.37
C ILE A 16 -21.38 8.50 12.61
N ALA A 17 -20.48 9.39 13.03
CA ALA A 17 -20.43 10.04 14.35
C ALA A 17 -19.52 11.26 14.15
N PHE A 18 -19.97 12.49 14.45
CA PHE A 18 -19.15 13.69 14.27
C PHE A 18 -18.04 13.72 15.33
N ALA A 19 -17.00 12.89 15.14
CA ALA A 19 -15.68 13.28 15.56
C ALA A 19 -15.37 14.58 14.80
N GLN A 20 -15.27 15.68 15.53
CA GLN A 20 -14.69 16.89 14.96
C GLN A 20 -13.27 16.54 14.54
N TRP A 21 -12.92 16.92 13.31
CA TRP A 21 -11.51 16.87 12.89
C TRP A 21 -10.69 17.68 13.87
N THR A 22 -9.65 17.05 14.43
CA THR A 22 -8.61 17.76 15.18
C THR A 22 -7.53 18.20 14.21
N GLU A 23 -6.67 19.11 14.67
CA GLU A 23 -5.41 19.34 13.97
C GLU A 23 -4.64 18.00 13.81
N PRO A 24 -4.01 17.76 12.65
CA PRO A 24 -3.20 16.57 12.45
C PRO A 24 -2.07 16.51 13.48
N VAL A 25 -1.99 15.43 14.23
CA VAL A 25 -0.85 15.16 15.09
C VAL A 25 0.25 14.51 14.25
N PRO A 26 1.45 15.11 14.14
CA PRO A 26 2.55 14.50 13.40
C PRO A 26 2.88 13.11 13.97
N MET A 27 3.04 12.12 13.09
CA MET A 27 3.48 10.80 13.50
C MET A 27 4.94 10.86 13.99
N VAL A 28 5.24 10.20 15.10
CA VAL A 28 6.61 10.08 15.63
C VAL A 28 6.94 8.61 15.84
N PRO A 29 8.02 8.09 15.21
CA PRO A 29 8.90 8.77 14.26
C PRO A 29 8.18 9.09 12.93
N GLN A 30 8.77 9.99 12.13
CA GLN A 30 8.25 10.30 10.80
C GLN A 30 8.58 9.15 9.84
N PRO A 31 7.68 8.79 8.91
CA PRO A 31 7.88 7.67 7.98
C PRO A 31 8.96 7.98 6.91
N GLY A 32 9.45 9.22 6.88
CA GLY A 32 10.43 9.73 5.92
C GLY A 32 9.83 10.70 4.91
N ASN A 33 10.68 11.27 4.06
CA ASN A 33 10.26 12.22 3.02
C ASN A 33 9.63 11.49 1.82
N ALA A 34 8.62 12.10 1.21
CA ALA A 34 7.95 11.62 -0.01
C ALA A 34 7.28 10.23 0.11
N CYS A 35 6.61 9.99 1.25
CA CYS A 35 5.76 8.82 1.43
C CYS A 35 4.49 8.95 0.57
N ILE A 36 4.14 7.88 -0.15
CA ILE A 36 2.96 7.83 -1.01
C ILE A 36 2.10 6.62 -0.69
N GLN A 37 0.79 6.76 -0.93
CA GLN A 37 -0.19 5.67 -0.88
C GLN A 37 -0.10 4.84 0.41
N PRO A 38 -0.20 5.47 1.60
CA PRO A 38 -0.14 4.75 2.86
C PRO A 38 -1.35 3.82 3.02
N TRP A 39 -1.13 2.68 3.65
CA TRP A 39 -2.15 1.72 4.04
C TRP A 39 -1.98 1.31 5.49
N ILE A 40 -3.02 1.50 6.29
CA ILE A 40 -3.07 0.98 7.65
C ILE A 40 -3.85 -0.35 7.66
N SER A 41 -3.24 -1.36 8.27
CA SER A 41 -3.86 -2.66 8.53
C SER A 41 -5.16 -2.54 9.32
N ASN A 42 -6.03 -3.55 9.20
CA ASN A 42 -7.35 -3.54 9.83
C ASN A 42 -7.31 -3.58 11.37
N ASP A 43 -6.26 -4.19 11.96
CA ASP A 43 -6.00 -4.15 13.40
C ASP A 43 -5.39 -2.80 13.86
N GLY A 44 -4.99 -1.95 12.90
CA GLY A 44 -4.37 -0.68 13.15
C GLY A 44 -2.92 -0.78 13.62
N LEU A 45 -2.26 -1.93 13.55
CA LEU A 45 -0.95 -2.17 14.15
C LEU A 45 0.21 -2.12 13.15
N ARG A 46 -0.09 -2.16 11.86
CA ARG A 46 0.87 -2.06 10.74
C ARG A 46 0.49 -0.92 9.82
N LEU A 47 1.47 -0.10 9.45
CA LEU A 47 1.36 0.97 8.46
C LEU A 47 2.35 0.69 7.34
N TYR A 48 1.83 0.48 6.13
CA TYR A 48 2.61 0.32 4.91
C TYR A 48 2.59 1.62 4.11
N PHE A 49 3.66 1.90 3.39
CA PHE A 49 3.71 3.04 2.49
C PHE A 49 4.79 2.85 1.43
N GLY A 50 4.59 3.48 0.28
CA GLY A 50 5.64 3.62 -0.72
C GLY A 50 6.58 4.75 -0.33
N THR A 51 7.88 4.54 -0.51
CA THR A 51 8.87 5.63 -0.55
C THR A 51 9.25 5.92 -2.00
N VAL A 52 10.28 6.73 -2.23
CA VAL A 52 10.81 6.99 -3.58
C VAL A 52 11.29 5.70 -4.25
N ALA A 53 11.64 4.62 -3.51
CA ALA A 53 12.03 3.37 -4.18
C ALA A 53 12.09 2.06 -3.35
N PRO A 54 11.85 2.01 -2.03
CA PRO A 54 11.24 0.77 -1.51
C PRO A 54 9.90 0.97 -0.78
N LEU A 55 9.07 -0.08 -0.75
CA LEU A 55 7.99 -0.17 0.23
C LEU A 55 8.58 -0.32 1.62
N ALA A 56 7.99 0.41 2.56
CA ALA A 56 8.34 0.34 3.97
C ALA A 56 7.10 0.02 4.81
N MET A 57 7.38 -0.48 6.01
CA MET A 57 6.40 -0.81 7.03
C MET A 57 6.85 -0.24 8.37
N MET A 58 5.89 0.29 9.14
CA MET A 58 6.03 0.60 10.55
C MET A 58 5.05 -0.25 11.34
N VAL A 59 5.43 -0.62 12.57
CA VAL A 59 4.62 -1.46 13.46
C VAL A 59 4.44 -0.79 14.82
N ARG A 60 3.39 -1.16 15.55
CA ARG A 60 3.15 -0.75 16.94
C ARG A 60 2.44 -1.85 17.71
N ASP A 61 2.66 -1.89 19.02
CA ASP A 61 2.10 -2.95 19.87
C ASP A 61 0.61 -2.74 20.21
N SER A 62 0.12 -1.50 20.10
CA SER A 62 -1.28 -1.18 20.35
C SER A 62 -1.72 0.05 19.56
N ILE A 63 -3.04 0.26 19.42
CA ILE A 63 -3.61 1.41 18.70
C ILE A 63 -3.20 2.78 19.27
N ASN A 64 -2.73 2.82 20.51
CA ASN A 64 -2.25 4.02 21.20
C ASN A 64 -0.73 3.97 21.46
N GLY A 65 -0.06 2.90 21.04
CA GLY A 65 1.38 2.74 21.18
C GLY A 65 2.16 3.58 20.17
N PRO A 66 3.44 3.88 20.46
CA PRO A 66 4.32 4.54 19.50
C PRO A 66 4.54 3.65 18.28
N TRP A 67 4.75 4.28 17.12
CA TRP A 67 5.20 3.56 15.93
C TRP A 67 6.69 3.22 16.03
N SER A 68 7.09 2.10 15.43
CA SER A 68 8.48 1.74 15.23
C SER A 68 9.15 2.68 14.23
N GLU A 69 10.48 2.65 14.17
CA GLU A 69 11.21 3.16 12.99
C GLU A 69 10.73 2.44 11.71
N PRO A 70 10.76 3.13 10.55
CA PRO A 70 10.37 2.53 9.29
C PRO A 70 11.36 1.44 8.87
N LEU A 71 10.83 0.28 8.52
CA LEU A 71 11.59 -0.87 8.03
C LEU A 71 11.22 -1.17 6.59
N PHE A 72 12.21 -1.36 5.72
CA PHE A 72 11.93 -1.81 4.36
C PHE A 72 11.36 -3.22 4.36
N LEU A 73 10.42 -3.46 3.45
CA LEU A 73 9.95 -4.81 3.17
C LEU A 73 11.09 -5.66 2.60
N PRO A 74 11.03 -7.01 2.74
CA PRO A 74 12.06 -7.90 2.22
C PRO A 74 12.41 -7.66 0.75
N ASP A 75 13.66 -7.93 0.37
CA ASP A 75 14.18 -7.69 -0.98
C ASP A 75 13.36 -8.37 -2.08
N HIS A 76 12.80 -9.55 -1.80
CA HIS A 76 11.94 -10.25 -2.76
C HIS A 76 10.63 -9.49 -3.02
N ILE A 77 10.13 -8.66 -2.10
CA ILE A 77 9.02 -7.74 -2.37
C ILE A 77 9.54 -6.50 -3.11
N ASN A 78 10.64 -5.90 -2.64
CA ASN A 78 11.20 -4.65 -3.18
C ASN A 78 12.07 -4.81 -4.45
N MET A 79 12.03 -5.97 -5.11
CA MET A 79 12.97 -6.37 -6.16
C MET A 79 13.26 -5.34 -7.27
N THR A 80 12.25 -4.60 -7.73
CA THR A 80 12.42 -3.64 -8.85
C THR A 80 12.51 -2.18 -8.43
N ASN A 81 12.38 -1.88 -7.13
CA ASN A 81 12.26 -0.52 -6.59
C ASN A 81 11.13 0.33 -7.20
N HIS A 82 10.18 -0.31 -7.88
CA HIS A 82 9.00 0.31 -8.48
C HIS A 82 7.72 -0.27 -7.87
N GLN A 83 7.75 -0.62 -6.59
CA GLN A 83 6.58 -1.13 -5.87
C GLN A 83 5.73 0.03 -5.34
N ARG A 84 4.42 -0.07 -5.51
CA ARG A 84 3.45 0.98 -5.15
C ARG A 84 2.17 0.39 -4.58
N SER A 85 1.34 1.26 -3.99
CA SER A 85 0.01 0.91 -3.50
C SER A 85 -0.04 -0.36 -2.63
N PRO A 86 0.74 -0.45 -1.54
CA PRO A 86 0.68 -1.61 -0.65
C PRO A 86 -0.72 -1.71 -0.02
N CYS A 87 -1.28 -2.91 0.06
CA CYS A 87 -2.58 -3.15 0.65
C CYS A 87 -2.61 -4.52 1.32
N GLU A 88 -2.82 -4.54 2.63
CA GLU A 88 -2.95 -5.80 3.37
C GLU A 88 -4.41 -6.27 3.36
N SER A 89 -4.61 -7.56 3.12
CA SER A 89 -5.90 -8.25 3.26
C SER A 89 -6.54 -8.04 4.64
N PRO A 90 -7.87 -8.13 4.77
CA PRO A 90 -8.55 -7.96 6.06
C PRO A 90 -8.13 -8.99 7.11
N SER A 91 -7.76 -10.19 6.66
CA SER A 91 -7.20 -11.30 7.46
C SER A 91 -5.77 -11.03 7.93
N GLY A 92 -5.03 -10.10 7.32
CA GLY A 92 -3.62 -9.85 7.61
C GLY A 92 -2.67 -10.93 7.08
N ASP A 93 -3.16 -11.86 6.26
CA ASP A 93 -2.39 -13.01 5.76
C ASP A 93 -1.81 -12.78 4.35
N THR A 94 -2.29 -11.77 3.63
CA THR A 94 -1.85 -11.47 2.27
C THR A 94 -1.55 -9.98 2.12
N LEU A 95 -0.37 -9.65 1.59
CA LEU A 95 -0.01 -8.29 1.18
C LEU A 95 -0.06 -8.21 -0.34
N TYR A 96 -0.86 -7.28 -0.85
CA TYR A 96 -0.95 -6.93 -2.26
C TYR A 96 -0.14 -5.65 -2.52
N PHE A 97 0.46 -5.55 -3.69
CA PHE A 97 1.16 -4.35 -4.13
C PHE A 97 1.27 -4.35 -5.66
N MET A 98 1.45 -3.17 -6.24
CA MET A 98 1.70 -3.03 -7.66
C MET A 98 3.20 -3.04 -7.95
N SER A 99 3.61 -3.57 -9.10
CA SER A 99 5.00 -3.47 -9.53
C SER A 99 5.11 -3.46 -11.06
N PHE A 100 6.11 -2.73 -11.56
CA PHE A 100 6.46 -2.67 -12.98
C PHE A 100 7.58 -3.65 -13.29
N GLN A 101 7.43 -4.44 -14.36
CA GLN A 101 8.48 -5.31 -14.93
C GLN A 101 9.24 -6.16 -13.90
N ARG A 102 8.53 -6.96 -13.13
CA ARG A 102 9.13 -7.95 -12.22
C ARG A 102 9.76 -9.09 -13.03
N GLY A 103 11.07 -9.06 -13.24
CA GLY A 103 11.77 -10.02 -14.11
C GLY A 103 11.67 -11.49 -13.67
N ASP A 104 11.31 -11.75 -12.41
CA ASP A 104 11.00 -13.07 -11.84
C ASP A 104 9.60 -13.59 -12.26
N VAL A 105 8.74 -12.72 -12.80
CA VAL A 105 7.37 -13.04 -13.21
C VAL A 105 7.06 -12.37 -14.56
N ILE A 106 6.99 -13.16 -15.64
CA ILE A 106 6.87 -12.63 -17.00
C ILE A 106 5.52 -11.92 -17.19
N CYS A 107 5.53 -10.58 -17.31
CA CYS A 107 4.35 -9.79 -17.64
C CYS A 107 4.55 -8.78 -18.77
N TYR A 108 3.59 -8.78 -19.71
CA TYR A 108 3.64 -8.03 -20.96
C TYR A 108 2.85 -6.72 -20.86
N GLY A 109 3.34 -5.77 -20.06
CA GLY A 109 2.85 -4.39 -19.99
C GLY A 109 2.84 -3.82 -18.57
N GLY A 110 2.95 -2.49 -18.45
CA GLY A 110 2.45 -1.74 -17.29
C GLY A 110 2.92 -2.09 -15.87
N TYR A 111 2.22 -1.49 -14.91
CA TYR A 111 2.16 -1.97 -13.53
C TYR A 111 1.10 -3.09 -13.47
N ASP A 112 1.47 -4.21 -12.86
CA ASP A 112 0.55 -5.30 -12.54
C ASP A 112 0.44 -5.46 -11.01
N ILE A 113 -0.62 -6.15 -10.58
CA ILE A 113 -0.83 -6.46 -9.17
C ILE A 113 -0.15 -7.78 -8.80
N TYR A 114 0.62 -7.73 -7.72
CA TYR A 114 1.31 -8.85 -7.12
C TYR A 114 0.85 -9.03 -5.68
N TYR A 115 1.05 -10.24 -5.16
CA TYR A 115 0.77 -10.56 -3.77
C TYR A 115 1.86 -11.44 -3.16
N SER A 116 2.02 -11.31 -1.86
CA SER A 116 2.82 -12.22 -1.02
C SER A 116 1.96 -12.67 0.16
N VAL A 117 2.01 -13.96 0.45
CA VAL A 117 1.31 -14.57 1.60
C VAL A 117 2.25 -14.60 2.80
N ARG A 118 1.73 -14.26 3.97
CA ARG A 118 2.44 -14.28 5.23
C ARG A 118 2.72 -15.72 5.65
N THR A 119 3.92 -15.92 6.15
CA THR A 119 4.45 -17.20 6.66
C THR A 119 4.90 -16.98 8.11
N ASP A 120 5.30 -18.07 8.78
CA ASP A 120 5.85 -18.02 10.14
C ASP A 120 7.11 -17.15 10.24
N THR A 121 7.82 -16.96 9.11
CA THR A 121 9.07 -16.18 9.03
C THR A 121 8.88 -14.80 8.40
N GLY A 122 7.65 -14.36 8.15
CA GLY A 122 7.34 -13.08 7.50
C GLY A 122 6.71 -13.24 6.12
N TRP A 123 6.90 -12.27 5.22
CA TRP A 123 6.33 -12.34 3.87
C TRP A 123 7.02 -13.42 3.03
N GLY A 124 6.22 -14.26 2.38
CA GLY A 124 6.67 -15.34 1.50
C GLY A 124 6.92 -14.89 0.05
N PRO A 125 7.10 -15.84 -0.87
CA PRO A 125 7.31 -15.55 -2.29
C PRO A 125 6.22 -14.67 -2.90
N VAL A 126 6.59 -13.93 -3.94
CA VAL A 126 5.68 -13.02 -4.67
C VAL A 126 5.06 -13.74 -5.87
N PHE A 127 3.76 -13.55 -6.04
CA PHE A 127 2.98 -14.10 -7.15
C PHE A 127 2.19 -12.98 -7.84
N ASN A 128 1.89 -13.13 -9.13
CA ASN A 128 1.01 -12.20 -9.84
C ASN A 128 -0.48 -12.54 -9.56
N ALA A 129 -1.31 -11.53 -9.31
CA ALA A 129 -2.71 -11.67 -8.92
C ALA A 129 -3.69 -11.77 -10.12
N GLY A 130 -3.25 -11.45 -11.34
CA GLY A 130 -4.09 -11.35 -12.54
C GLY A 130 -4.17 -12.62 -13.40
N PRO A 131 -5.27 -12.82 -14.15
CA PRO A 131 -5.44 -13.96 -15.04
C PRO A 131 -4.63 -13.74 -16.32
N ASN A 132 -3.46 -14.36 -16.40
CA ASN A 132 -2.53 -14.26 -17.52
C ASN A 132 -1.95 -12.86 -17.70
N CYS A 133 -0.65 -12.77 -17.45
CA CYS A 133 0.26 -11.70 -17.84
C CYS A 133 0.33 -11.36 -19.37
N LYS A 134 -0.70 -11.73 -20.14
CA LYS A 134 -0.90 -11.44 -21.56
C LYS A 134 -1.94 -10.34 -21.83
N SER A 135 -2.62 -9.78 -20.82
CA SER A 135 -3.51 -8.63 -21.02
C SER A 135 -2.71 -7.32 -21.12
N LYS A 136 -2.87 -6.58 -22.21
CA LYS A 136 -2.16 -5.30 -22.49
C LYS A 136 -2.66 -4.10 -21.66
N GLN A 137 -3.31 -4.32 -20.52
CA GLN A 137 -3.98 -3.27 -19.74
C GLN A 137 -3.27 -3.09 -18.40
N ASN A 138 -3.02 -1.83 -18.02
CA ASN A 138 -2.40 -1.48 -16.74
C ASN A 138 -3.43 -1.59 -15.61
N GLU A 139 -3.04 -2.14 -14.47
CA GLU A 139 -3.80 -2.06 -13.22
C GLU A 139 -3.14 -0.97 -12.35
N TRP A 140 -3.91 0.03 -11.89
CA TRP A 140 -3.34 1.28 -11.35
C TRP A 140 -3.48 1.44 -9.84
N THR A 141 -4.38 0.69 -9.19
CA THR A 141 -4.47 0.68 -7.73
C THR A 141 -4.96 -0.66 -7.19
N VAL A 142 -4.52 -0.99 -5.98
CA VAL A 142 -5.16 -2.03 -5.16
C VAL A 142 -5.95 -1.32 -4.07
N GLY A 143 -7.23 -1.64 -3.92
CA GLY A 143 -8.03 -1.21 -2.76
C GLY A 143 -8.90 -2.35 -2.27
N ILE A 144 -8.82 -2.71 -0.98
CA ILE A 144 -9.68 -3.76 -0.41
C ILE A 144 -10.82 -3.10 0.37
N ARG A 145 -12.07 -3.48 0.07
CA ARG A 145 -13.24 -3.04 0.85
C ARG A 145 -13.57 -4.08 1.92
N ARG A 146 -14.08 -3.59 3.06
CA ARG A 146 -14.40 -4.32 4.33
C ARG A 146 -15.35 -5.53 4.23
N VAL A 147 -15.69 -5.99 3.03
CA VAL A 147 -16.53 -7.17 2.76
C VAL A 147 -15.86 -8.00 1.67
N GLY A 148 -14.70 -8.60 1.96
CA GLY A 148 -14.07 -9.67 1.16
C GLY A 148 -13.73 -9.41 -0.31
N SER A 149 -14.05 -8.26 -0.88
CA SER A 149 -13.78 -7.91 -2.27
C SER A 149 -12.54 -7.03 -2.35
N ILE A 150 -11.52 -7.53 -3.04
CA ILE A 150 -10.43 -6.71 -3.56
C ILE A 150 -10.99 -5.97 -4.77
N LEU A 151 -10.97 -4.64 -4.72
CA LEU A 151 -11.18 -3.80 -5.88
C LEU A 151 -9.80 -3.61 -6.54
N LEU A 152 -9.60 -4.32 -7.64
CA LEU A 152 -8.52 -4.06 -8.59
C LEU A 152 -9.08 -3.00 -9.56
N THR A 153 -8.49 -1.80 -9.65
CA THR A 153 -8.91 -0.77 -10.62
C THR A 153 -7.78 -0.34 -11.54
#